data_AF-A0AAQ4Q8Y4-F1
#
_entry.id   AF-A0AAQ4Q8Y4-F1
#
_cell.length_a   1.000
_cell.length_b   1.000
_cell.length_c   1.000
_cell.angle_alpha   90.00
_cell.angle_beta   90.00
_cell.angle_gamma   90.00
#
_symmetry.space_group_name_H-M   'P 1'
#
loop_
_entity.id
_entity.type
_entity.pdbx_description
1 polymer ?
#
loop_
_entity_poly.entity_id
_entity_poly.type
_entity_poly.pdbx_seq_one_letter_code
_entity_poly.pdbx_strand_id
1 'polypeptide(L)'
;MAFAGKYELESQENYEEFLAAIGLLNAKTDHKVITEVLQDGSGFTWTQSIPNWTWSNKFTVGQDCELTTMKGVKFTAAVTMEGGKISIPFPQYHFTAELIEDKLVMICLTPGEKSVTFRRTSRRI
;
A
#
# COMPACT_ATOMS: atom_id res chain seq x y z
N MET A 1 -0.30 -2.55 19.01
CA MET A 1 0.21 -2.03 17.72
C MET A 1 0.26 -3.20 16.75
N ALA A 2 -0.82 -3.47 16.02
CA ALA A 2 -0.90 -4.66 15.17
C ALA A 2 -0.07 -4.52 13.89
N PHE A 3 -0.03 -3.31 13.33
CA PHE A 3 0.67 -3.05 12.08
C PHE A 3 2.14 -2.65 12.25
N ALA A 4 2.56 -2.21 13.44
CA ALA A 4 3.90 -1.66 13.62
C ALA A 4 5.01 -2.72 13.43
N GLY A 5 5.87 -2.51 12.43
CA GLY A 5 6.95 -3.44 12.10
C GLY A 5 7.53 -3.21 10.71
N LYS A 6 8.60 -3.96 10.41
CA LYS A 6 9.16 -4.08 9.06
C LYS A 6 8.61 -5.35 8.42
N TYR A 7 8.26 -5.24 7.16
CA TYR A 7 7.74 -6.32 6.34
C TYR A 7 8.53 -6.41 5.05
N GLU A 8 8.97 -7.61 4.69
CA GLU A 8 9.60 -7.91 3.42
C GLU A 8 8.55 -8.49 2.47
N LEU A 9 8.50 -8.00 1.24
CA LEU A 9 7.71 -8.60 0.16
C LEU A 9 7.99 -10.12 0.08
N GLU A 10 6.94 -10.93 0.28
CA GLU A 10 7.00 -12.38 0.17
C GLU A 10 6.40 -12.86 -1.15
N SER A 11 5.24 -12.33 -1.53
CA SER A 11 4.56 -12.67 -2.78
C SER A 11 3.70 -11.53 -3.29
N GLN A 12 3.47 -11.50 -4.60
CA GLN A 12 2.60 -10.53 -5.26
C GLN A 12 1.84 -11.20 -6.42
N GLU A 13 0.54 -10.95 -6.47
CA GLU A 13 -0.42 -11.52 -7.43
C GLU A 13 -1.00 -10.39 -8.28
N ASN A 14 -1.17 -10.62 -9.59
CA ASN A 14 -1.76 -9.66 -10.55
C ASN A 14 -1.02 -8.30 -10.65
N TYR A 15 0.28 -8.28 -10.30
CA TYR A 15 1.09 -7.06 -10.31
C TYR A 15 1.21 -6.45 -11.72
N GLU A 16 1.47 -7.27 -12.74
CA GLU A 16 1.60 -6.79 -14.12
C GLU A 16 0.29 -6.24 -14.67
N GLU A 17 -0.82 -6.92 -14.42
CA GLU A 17 -2.15 -6.48 -14.85
C GLU A 17 -2.53 -5.15 -14.18
N PHE A 18 -2.22 -5.00 -12.90
CA PHE A 18 -2.51 -3.77 -12.15
C PHE A 18 -1.64 -2.61 -12.65
N LEU A 19 -0.35 -2.85 -12.86
CA LEU A 19 0.54 -1.88 -13.46
C LEU A 19 0.09 -1.51 -14.88
N ALA A 20 -0.39 -2.45 -15.68
CA ALA A 20 -0.96 -2.17 -16.99
C ALA A 20 -2.22 -1.30 -16.88
N ALA A 21 -3.12 -1.61 -15.95
CA ALA A 21 -4.36 -0.87 -15.73
C ALA A 21 -4.12 0.59 -15.31
N ILE A 22 -3.10 0.87 -14.49
CA ILE A 22 -2.75 2.22 -14.03
C ILE A 22 -1.67 2.91 -14.89
N GLY A 23 -1.25 2.28 -15.99
CA GLY A 23 -0.21 2.79 -16.90
C GLY A 23 1.17 2.93 -16.26
N LEU A 24 1.53 2.01 -15.35
CA LEU A 24 2.81 1.93 -14.64
C LEU A 24 3.65 0.70 -14.96
N LEU A 25 3.47 0.08 -16.14
CA LEU A 25 4.30 -1.07 -16.55
C LEU A 25 5.81 -0.80 -16.43
N ASN A 26 6.25 0.44 -16.69
CA ASN A 26 7.65 0.84 -16.55
C ASN A 26 8.16 0.92 -15.10
N ALA A 27 7.26 0.94 -14.11
CA ALA A 27 7.61 0.90 -12.68
C ALA A 27 7.57 -0.53 -12.13
N LYS A 28 7.44 -1.55 -12.99
CA LYS A 28 7.56 -2.96 -12.59
C LYS A 28 8.89 -3.18 -11.90
N THR A 29 8.80 -3.43 -10.60
CA THR A 29 9.97 -3.71 -9.77
C THR A 29 9.92 -5.18 -9.37
N ASP A 30 10.87 -5.96 -9.86
CA ASP A 30 11.03 -7.37 -9.47
C ASP A 30 11.75 -7.50 -8.11
N HIS A 31 12.25 -6.38 -7.59
CA HIS A 31 12.97 -6.35 -6.33
C HIS A 31 12.05 -6.42 -5.12
N LYS A 32 12.60 -7.01 -4.05
CA LYS A 32 11.99 -7.07 -2.73
C LYS A 32 11.69 -5.66 -2.22
N VAL A 33 10.41 -5.38 -2.00
CA VAL A 33 9.97 -4.14 -1.35
C VAL A 33 9.98 -4.36 0.16
N ILE A 34 10.74 -3.56 0.89
CA ILE A 34 10.67 -3.50 2.35
C ILE A 34 9.62 -2.45 2.69
N THR A 35 8.59 -2.84 3.44
CA THR A 35 7.56 -1.95 3.94
C THR A 35 7.70 -1.83 5.44
N GLU A 36 8.03 -0.65 5.95
CA GLU A 36 8.03 -0.34 7.36
C GLU A 36 6.76 0.44 7.70
N VAL A 37 6.02 -0.03 8.69
CA VAL A 37 4.83 0.63 9.20
C VAL A 37 5.09 1.03 10.63
N LEU A 38 4.94 2.32 10.93
CA LEU A 38 4.98 2.88 12.28
C LEU A 38 3.57 3.31 12.65
N GLN A 39 3.05 2.83 13.77
CA GLN A 39 1.73 3.18 14.27
C GLN A 39 1.88 3.96 15.58
N ASP A 40 1.44 5.21 15.58
CA ASP A 40 1.40 6.12 16.72
C ASP A 40 -0.05 6.53 17.01
N GLY A 41 -0.74 5.75 17.85
CA GLY A 41 -2.18 5.92 18.09
C GLY A 41 -3.01 5.77 16.82
N SER A 42 -3.57 6.90 16.34
CA SER A 42 -4.32 7.00 15.07
C SER A 42 -3.44 7.39 13.88
N GLY A 43 -2.20 7.83 14.11
CA GLY A 43 -1.23 8.18 13.07
C GLY A 43 -0.46 6.96 12.59
N PHE A 44 -0.32 6.84 11.28
CA PHE A 44 0.44 5.79 10.61
C PHE A 44 1.50 6.43 9.72
N THR A 45 2.72 5.92 9.80
CA THR A 45 3.79 6.25 8.86
C THR A 45 4.16 4.99 8.11
N TRP A 46 3.94 5.01 6.80
CA TRP A 46 4.13 3.90 5.90
C TRP A 46 5.30 4.20 4.97
N THR A 47 6.43 3.55 5.23
CA THR A 47 7.66 3.72 4.49
C THR A 47 7.90 2.51 3.60
N GLN A 48 7.98 2.70 2.30
CA GLN A 48 8.37 1.64 1.37
C GLN A 48 9.76 1.93 0.83
N SER A 49 10.64 0.96 0.96
CA SER A 49 12.01 1.00 0.49
C SER A 49 12.20 -0.08 -0.58
N ILE A 50 12.64 0.34 -1.76
CA ILE A 50 13.13 -0.52 -2.83
C ILE A 50 14.62 -0.18 -3.06
N PRO A 51 15.42 -1.07 -3.69
CA PRO A 51 16.88 -0.90 -3.77
C PRO A 51 17.35 0.48 -4.28
N ASN A 52 16.56 1.10 -5.17
CA ASN A 52 16.92 2.37 -5.81
C ASN A 52 16.05 3.56 -5.37
N TRP A 53 15.06 3.36 -4.50
CA TRP A 53 14.08 4.40 -4.16
C TRP A 53 13.42 4.13 -2.82
N THR A 54 13.20 5.15 -2.01
CA THR A 54 12.49 5.02 -0.74
C THR A 54 11.50 6.16 -0.61
N TRP A 55 10.26 5.85 -0.22
CA TRP A 55 9.22 6.84 -0.03
C TRP A 55 8.44 6.54 1.26
N SER A 56 8.03 7.61 1.94
CA SER A 56 7.27 7.54 3.19
C SER A 56 5.97 8.32 3.06
N ASN A 57 4.87 7.69 3.46
CA ASN A 57 3.54 8.27 3.52
C ASN A 57 3.06 8.34 4.95
N LYS A 58 2.69 9.52 5.43
CA LYS A 58 2.12 9.70 6.76
C LYS A 58 0.64 10.00 6.64
N PHE A 59 -0.19 9.23 7.32
CA PHE A 59 -1.63 9.41 7.32
C PHE A 59 -2.25 9.09 8.68
N THR A 60 -3.37 9.70 8.97
CA THR A 60 -4.12 9.54 10.22
C THR A 60 -5.47 8.92 9.89
N VAL A 61 -5.82 7.85 10.60
CA VAL A 61 -7.11 7.20 10.45
C VAL A 61 -8.22 8.15 10.89
N GLY A 62 -9.26 8.28 10.06
CA GLY A 62 -10.41 9.14 10.29
C GLY A 62 -10.23 10.57 9.78
N GLN A 63 -9.11 10.89 9.11
CA GLN A 63 -8.86 12.22 8.53
C GLN A 63 -8.39 12.12 7.08
N ASP A 64 -8.60 13.20 6.34
CA ASP A 64 -7.95 13.45 5.06
C ASP A 64 -6.44 13.67 5.26
N CYS A 65 -5.63 12.95 4.50
CA CYS A 65 -4.18 13.02 4.57
C CYS A 65 -3.57 13.13 3.18
N GLU A 66 -2.51 13.93 3.06
CA GLU A 66 -1.72 14.04 1.84
C GLU A 66 -0.84 12.80 1.70
N LEU A 67 -1.13 12.01 0.68
CA LEU A 67 -0.40 10.81 0.32
C LEU A 67 0.32 11.03 -1.01
N THR A 68 1.50 10.44 -1.12
CA THR A 68 2.33 10.47 -2.33
C THR A 68 2.39 9.08 -2.94
N THR A 69 1.97 8.99 -4.20
CA THR A 69 2.09 7.75 -5.00
C THR A 69 3.53 7.49 -5.42
N MET A 70 3.83 6.27 -5.90
CA MET A 70 5.13 5.95 -6.50
C MET A 70 5.53 6.86 -7.67
N LYS A 71 4.57 7.54 -8.32
CA LYS A 71 4.82 8.53 -9.38
C LYS A 71 5.30 9.89 -8.86
N GLY A 72 5.39 10.09 -7.54
CA GLY A 72 5.62 11.40 -6.92
C GLY A 72 4.39 12.32 -6.93
N VAL A 73 3.23 11.80 -7.36
CA VAL A 73 1.97 12.56 -7.35
C VAL A 73 1.41 12.56 -5.94
N LYS A 74 1.24 13.76 -5.39
CA LYS A 74 0.56 14.02 -4.13
C LYS A 74 -0.94 14.12 -4.35
N PHE A 75 -1.71 13.50 -3.48
CA PHE A 75 -3.18 13.56 -3.48
C PHE A 75 -3.68 13.46 -2.05
N THR A 76 -4.88 13.97 -1.81
CA THR A 76 -5.51 13.88 -0.49
C THR A 76 -6.53 12.75 -0.50
N ALA A 77 -6.46 11.86 0.48
CA ALA A 77 -7.49 10.84 0.69
C ALA A 77 -7.81 10.65 2.17
N ALA A 78 -9.08 10.34 2.43
CA ALA A 78 -9.56 9.99 3.76
C ALA A 78 -9.18 8.54 4.06
N VAL A 79 -8.35 8.33 5.08
CA VAL A 79 -7.97 6.97 5.49
C VAL A 79 -8.97 6.45 6.51
N THR A 80 -9.58 5.31 6.22
CA THR A 80 -10.49 4.64 7.16
C THR A 80 -9.85 3.36 7.67
N MET A 81 -10.22 2.93 8.88
CA MET A 81 -9.79 1.65 9.44
C MET A 81 -10.99 0.95 10.07
N GLU A 82 -11.34 -0.22 9.55
CA GLU A 82 -12.44 -1.05 10.07
C GLU A 82 -11.92 -2.44 10.40
N GLY A 83 -12.16 -2.92 11.62
CA GLY A 83 -11.78 -4.28 12.03
C GLY A 83 -10.28 -4.59 11.93
N GLY A 84 -9.41 -3.58 11.97
CA GLY A 84 -7.97 -3.78 11.76
C GLY A 84 -7.57 -3.86 10.27
N LYS A 85 -8.42 -3.41 9.35
CA LYS A 85 -8.13 -3.23 7.94
C LYS A 85 -8.15 -1.75 7.59
N ILE A 86 -7.04 -1.25 7.06
CA ILE A 86 -6.89 0.12 6.55
C ILE A 86 -7.47 0.15 5.14
N SER A 87 -8.28 1.15 4.83
CA SER A 87 -8.82 1.42 3.51
C SER A 87 -8.53 2.85 3.11
N ILE A 88 -7.98 3.02 1.92
CA ILE A 88 -7.61 4.30 1.35
C ILE A 88 -8.17 4.33 -0.08
N PRO A 89 -9.19 5.14 -0.35
CA PRO A 89 -9.70 5.34 -1.70
C PRO A 89 -8.75 6.27 -2.47
N PHE A 90 -7.92 5.74 -3.36
CA PHE A 90 -7.16 6.57 -4.30
C PHE A 90 -8.06 6.87 -5.52
N PRO A 91 -7.82 7.99 -6.23
CA PRO A 91 -8.55 8.31 -7.46
C PRO A 91 -8.41 7.24 -8.55
N GLN A 92 -7.26 6.55 -8.59
CA GLN A 92 -6.95 5.53 -9.59
C GLN A 92 -7.23 4.09 -9.13
N TYR A 93 -7.33 3.83 -7.82
CA TYR A 93 -7.54 2.49 -7.26
C TYR A 93 -7.95 2.55 -5.79
N HIS A 94 -8.59 1.51 -5.27
CA HIS A 94 -8.84 1.36 -3.84
C HIS A 94 -7.70 0.58 -3.22
N PHE A 95 -6.93 1.21 -2.34
CA PHE A 95 -5.90 0.54 -1.57
C PHE A 95 -6.49 0.07 -0.25
N THR A 96 -6.26 -1.18 0.10
CA THR A 96 -6.59 -1.72 1.40
C THR A 96 -5.41 -2.49 1.96
N ALA A 97 -5.23 -2.46 3.28
CA ALA A 97 -4.17 -3.18 3.96
C ALA A 97 -4.69 -3.82 5.24
N GLU A 98 -4.40 -5.10 5.43
CA GLU A 98 -4.79 -5.86 6.60
C GLU A 98 -3.63 -6.74 7.07
N LEU A 99 -3.62 -7.04 8.37
CA LEU A 99 -2.66 -7.96 8.97
C LEU A 99 -3.32 -9.33 9.12
N ILE A 100 -2.82 -10.34 8.39
CA ILE A 100 -3.32 -11.72 8.44
C ILE A 100 -2.18 -12.60 8.91
N GLU A 101 -2.32 -13.25 10.07
CA GLU A 101 -1.31 -14.20 10.60
C GLU A 101 0.13 -13.64 10.63
N ASP A 102 0.31 -12.42 11.16
CA ASP A 102 1.60 -11.68 11.17
C ASP A 102 2.16 -11.30 9.78
N LYS A 103 1.37 -11.47 8.71
CA LYS A 103 1.69 -11.01 7.36
C LYS A 103 0.88 -9.77 7.00
N LEU A 104 1.56 -8.79 6.45
CA LEU A 104 0.94 -7.59 5.90
C LEU A 104 0.43 -7.89 4.50
N VAL A 105 -0.89 -7.96 4.36
CA VAL A 105 -1.58 -8.17 3.08
C VAL A 105 -2.13 -6.84 2.59
N MET A 106 -1.56 -6.35 1.49
CA MET A 106 -2.02 -5.16 0.79
C MET A 106 -2.81 -5.59 -0.45
N ILE A 107 -3.96 -4.97 -0.69
CA ILE A 107 -4.79 -5.22 -1.86
C ILE A 107 -5.10 -3.89 -2.53
N CYS A 108 -4.76 -3.76 -3.82
CA CYS A 108 -5.16 -2.62 -4.65
C CYS A 108 -6.19 -3.07 -5.68
N LEU A 109 -7.34 -2.39 -5.73
CA LEU A 109 -8.42 -2.73 -6.63
C LEU A 109 -8.70 -1.56 -7.57
N THR A 110 -8.48 -1.74 -8.88
CA THR A 110 -8.76 -0.68 -9.87
C THR A 110 -10.25 -0.64 -10.22
N PRO A 111 -10.90 0.53 -10.19
CA PRO A 111 -12.25 0.70 -10.73
C PRO A 111 -12.21 0.71 -12.27
N GLY A 112 -13.14 -0.01 -12.92
CA GLY A 112 -13.29 -0.05 -14.38
C GLY A 112 -13.82 -1.39 -14.92
N GLU A 113 -14.02 -1.50 -16.24
CA GLU A 113 -14.45 -2.76 -16.91
C GLU A 113 -13.44 -3.90 -16.79
N LYS A 114 -12.14 -3.56 -16.62
CA LYS A 114 -11.07 -4.49 -16.29
C LYS A 114 -10.63 -4.25 -14.84
N SER A 115 -11.51 -4.54 -13.89
CA SER A 115 -11.15 -4.48 -12.48
C SER A 115 -10.02 -5.48 -12.21
N VAL A 116 -8.85 -4.95 -11.85
CA VAL A 116 -7.70 -5.78 -11.48
C VAL A 116 -7.53 -5.69 -9.98
N THR A 117 -7.43 -6.85 -9.35
CA THR A 117 -7.13 -6.97 -7.93
C THR A 117 -5.68 -7.35 -7.77
N PHE A 118 -4.82 -6.38 -7.49
CA PHE A 118 -3.44 -6.64 -7.09
C PHE A 118 -3.41 -7.00 -5.62
N ARG A 119 -2.77 -8.13 -5.29
CA ARG A 119 -2.54 -8.54 -3.91
C ARG A 119 -1.05 -8.66 -3.66
N ARG A 120 -0.59 -8.10 -2.56
CA ARG A 120 0.79 -8.18 -2.10
C ARG A 120 0.81 -8.67 -0.66
N THR A 121 1.51 -9.76 -0.45
CA THR A 121 1.72 -10.36 0.88
C THR A 121 3.16 -10.10 1.28
N SER A 122 3.35 -9.45 2.42
CA SER A 122 4.66 -9.15 3.00
C SER A 122 4.78 -9.80 4.35
N ARG A 123 5.84 -10.57 4.57
CA ARG A 123 6.12 -11.22 5.85
C ARG A 123 6.86 -10.26 6.77
N ARG A 124 6.58 -10.30 8.07
CA ARG A 124 7.33 -9.52 9.05
C ARG A 124 8.78 -10.01 9.14
N ILE A 125 9.73 -9.08 9.24
CA ILE A 125 11.17 -9.35 9.42
C ILE A 125 11.74 -8.66 10.66
#